data_AF-A0AAX6HQN1-F1
#
_entry.id   AF-A0AAX6HQN1-F1
#
_cell.length_a   1.000
_cell.length_b   1.000
_cell.length_c   1.000
_cell.angle_alpha   90.00
_cell.angle_beta   90.00
_cell.angle_gamma   90.00
#
_symmetry.space_group_name_H-M   'P 1'
#
loop_
_entity.id
_entity.type
_entity.pdbx_description
1 polymer ?
#
loop_
_entity_poly.entity_id
_entity_poly.type
_entity_poly.pdbx_seq_one_letter_code
_entity_poly.pdbx_strand_id
1 'polypeptide(L)'
;MQCEGLGSFWTTVLQGFFDAVGLLLRNNVDKRTALKNLDMILLCLDEIVDGGIILETEGSVIAIKVATSGGLDGATSLSEQV
;
A
#
# COMPACT_ATOMS: atom_id res chain seq x y z
N MET A 1 -0.19 -19.77 25.19
CA MET A 1 0.69 -18.71 24.66
C MET A 1 0.21 -18.27 23.27
N GLN A 2 -1.10 -18.07 23.06
CA GLN A 2 -1.67 -17.91 21.71
C GLN A 2 -2.78 -16.85 21.62
N CYS A 3 -2.74 -15.80 22.45
CA CYS A 3 -3.66 -14.66 22.32
C CYS A 3 -2.96 -13.40 21.77
N GLU A 4 -1.69 -13.47 21.39
CA GLU A 4 -0.92 -12.32 20.85
C GLU A 4 -0.91 -12.22 19.32
N GLY A 5 -1.59 -13.14 18.61
CA GLY A 5 -1.46 -13.29 17.16
C GLY A 5 -2.33 -12.37 16.29
N LEU A 6 -3.45 -11.85 16.81
CA LEU A 6 -4.39 -11.07 15.99
C LEU A 6 -4.03 -9.57 15.92
N GLY A 7 -3.44 -9.03 16.98
CA GLY A 7 -3.03 -7.62 17.03
C GLY A 7 -1.77 -7.33 16.21
N SER A 8 -0.84 -8.28 16.16
CA SER A 8 0.41 -8.14 15.39
C SER A 8 0.19 -8.07 13.88
N PHE A 9 -0.85 -8.71 13.37
CA PHE A 9 -1.15 -8.74 11.94
C PHE A 9 -1.47 -7.34 11.39
N TRP A 10 -2.38 -6.60 12.03
CA TRP A 10 -2.70 -5.23 11.65
C TRP A 10 -1.52 -4.27 11.88
N THR A 11 -0.69 -4.54 12.90
CA THR A 11 0.54 -3.78 13.12
C THR A 11 1.49 -3.92 11.93
N THR A 12 1.70 -5.14 11.40
CA THR A 12 2.56 -5.36 10.23
C THR A 12 2.02 -4.67 8.98
N VAL A 13 0.70 -4.68 8.78
CA VAL A 13 0.03 -4.00 7.67
C VAL A 13 0.24 -2.48 7.73
N LEU A 14 -0.02 -1.88 8.89
CA LEU A 14 0.15 -0.44 9.10
C LEU A 14 1.62 -0.03 9.04
N GLN A 15 2.53 -0.89 9.51
CA GLN A 15 3.97 -0.67 9.40
C GLN A 15 4.41 -0.67 7.93
N GLY A 16 3.98 -1.65 7.14
CA GLY A 16 4.25 -1.72 5.70
C GLY A 16 3.76 -0.49 4.95
N PHE A 17 2.54 -0.02 5.27
CA PHE A 17 2.01 1.23 4.73
C PHE A 17 2.88 2.44 5.07
N PHE A 18 3.24 2.59 6.35
CA PHE A 18 4.05 3.71 6.80
C PHE A 18 5.43 3.71 6.15
N ASP A 19 6.07 2.54 6.04
CA ASP A 19 7.36 2.38 5.38
C ASP A 19 7.25 2.71 3.89
N ALA A 20 6.19 2.28 3.19
CA ALA A 20 5.95 2.61 1.79
C ALA A 20 5.79 4.13 1.57
N VAL A 21 4.96 4.79 2.39
CA VAL A 21 4.75 6.24 2.34
C VAL A 21 6.06 6.97 2.64
N GLY A 22 6.83 6.50 3.63
CA GLY A 22 8.15 7.03 3.96
C GLY A 22 9.12 6.94 2.77
N LEU A 23 9.13 5.80 2.05
CA LEU A 23 9.97 5.62 0.87
C LEU A 23 9.55 6.54 -0.28
N LEU A 24 8.25 6.61 -0.59
CA LEU A 24 7.73 7.44 -1.68
C LEU A 24 7.93 8.94 -1.45
N LEU A 25 7.73 9.40 -0.21
CA LEU A 25 7.94 10.80 0.16
C LEU A 25 9.40 11.10 0.55
N ARG A 26 10.32 10.13 0.42
CA ARG A 26 11.73 10.25 0.84
C ARG A 26 11.87 10.76 2.28
N ASN A 27 11.04 10.25 3.18
CA ASN A 27 10.91 10.65 4.59
C ASN A 27 10.44 12.09 4.81
N ASN A 28 9.97 12.82 3.78
CA ASN A 28 9.40 14.15 3.92
C ASN A 28 7.86 14.11 4.06
N VAL A 29 7.39 13.73 5.24
CA VAL A 29 5.94 13.55 5.52
C VAL A 29 5.29 14.83 6.07
N ASP A 30 5.65 15.99 5.53
CA ASP A 30 5.01 17.26 5.87
C ASP A 30 3.56 17.27 5.39
N LYS A 31 2.64 17.89 6.15
CA LYS A 31 1.20 17.95 5.81
C LYS A 31 0.95 18.43 4.37
N ARG A 32 1.73 19.41 3.89
CA ARG A 32 1.62 19.92 2.51
C ARG A 32 2.13 18.90 1.48
N THR A 33 3.22 18.19 1.75
CA THR A 33 3.80 17.18 0.87
C THR A 33 2.89 15.95 0.81
N ALA A 34 2.38 15.49 1.96
CA ALA A 34 1.41 14.39 2.03
C ALA A 34 0.13 14.71 1.24
N LEU A 35 -0.44 15.91 1.40
CA LEU A 35 -1.64 16.30 0.65
C LEU A 35 -1.40 16.41 -0.87
N LYS A 36 -0.21 16.82 -1.29
CA LYS A 36 0.14 16.88 -2.73
C LYS A 36 0.30 15.50 -3.36
N ASN A 37 0.74 14.53 -2.56
CA ASN A 37 1.00 13.15 -2.99
C ASN A 37 -0.07 12.19 -2.45
N LEU A 38 -1.24 12.70 -2.08
CA LEU A 38 -2.29 11.91 -1.44
C LEU A 38 -2.76 10.76 -2.34
N ASP A 39 -2.80 11.00 -3.64
CA ASP A 39 -3.15 9.98 -4.65
C ASP A 39 -2.20 8.77 -4.57
N MET A 40 -0.88 9.00 -4.55
CA MET A 40 0.12 7.94 -4.36
C MET A 40 -0.01 7.24 -3.00
N ILE A 41 -0.34 7.98 -1.95
CA ILE A 41 -0.56 7.40 -0.61
C ILE A 41 -1.79 6.48 -0.61
N LEU A 42 -2.87 6.86 -1.29
CA LEU A 42 -4.08 6.03 -1.41
C LEU A 42 -3.82 4.79 -2.29
N LEU A 43 -3.02 4.91 -3.34
CA LEU A 43 -2.57 3.76 -4.14
C LEU A 43 -1.74 2.76 -3.31
N CYS A 44 -0.90 3.24 -2.37
CA CYS A 44 -0.23 2.33 -1.44
C CYS A 44 -1.21 1.53 -0.60
N LEU A 45 -2.34 2.12 -0.20
CA LEU A 45 -3.34 1.41 0.58
C LEU A 45 -4.05 0.33 -0.25
N ASP A 46 -4.35 0.63 -1.51
CA ASP A 46 -4.96 -0.31 -2.47
C ASP A 46 -4.04 -1.52 -2.76
N GLU A 47 -2.74 -1.28 -2.90
CA GLU A 47 -1.75 -2.35 -3.07
C GLU A 47 -1.57 -3.22 -1.82
N ILE A 48 -1.90 -2.69 -0.64
CA ILE A 48 -1.80 -3.42 0.64
C ILE A 48 -3.05 -4.26 0.88
N VAL A 49 -4.23 -3.68 0.64
CA VAL A 49 -5.53 -4.34 0.90
C VAL A 49 -6.44 -4.18 -0.31
N ASP A 50 -6.82 -5.30 -0.91
CA ASP A 50 -7.87 -5.37 -1.93
C ASP A 50 -9.03 -6.25 -1.44
N GLY A 51 -10.25 -5.74 -1.49
CA GLY A 51 -11.46 -6.47 -1.09
C GLY A 51 -11.48 -6.98 0.37
N GLY A 52 -10.63 -6.44 1.24
CA GLY A 52 -10.47 -6.91 2.63
C GLY A 52 -9.45 -8.04 2.80
N ILE A 53 -8.71 -8.39 1.74
CA ILE A 53 -7.60 -9.34 1.76
C ILE A 53 -6.30 -8.55 1.68
N ILE A 54 -5.35 -8.90 2.52
CA ILE A 54 -4.01 -8.29 2.47
C ILE A 54 -3.20 -8.97 1.37
N LEU A 55 -2.79 -8.17 0.40
CA LEU A 55 -1.99 -8.59 -0.74
C LEU A 55 -0.50 -8.48 -0.42
N GLU A 56 -0.08 -7.31 0.09
CA GLU A 56 1.31 -6.99 0.36
C GLU A 56 1.47 -6.27 1.70
N THR A 57 2.54 -6.61 2.43
CA THR A 57 2.88 -5.97 3.72
C THR A 57 4.27 -5.38 3.76
N GLU A 58 5.09 -5.58 2.73
CA GLU A 58 6.45 -5.05 2.68
C GLU A 58 6.49 -3.66 2.03
N GLY A 59 6.82 -2.62 2.80
CA GLY A 59 6.77 -1.23 2.35
C GLY A 59 7.60 -0.93 1.09
N SER A 60 8.76 -1.59 0.95
CA SER A 60 9.61 -1.47 -0.23
C SER A 60 8.93 -1.99 -1.50
N VAL A 61 8.27 -3.15 -1.41
CA VAL A 61 7.54 -3.77 -2.52
C VAL A 61 6.35 -2.91 -2.91
N ILE A 62 5.59 -2.44 -1.92
CA ILE A 62 4.43 -1.55 -2.14
C ILE A 62 4.88 -0.24 -2.82
N ALA A 63 5.95 0.39 -2.33
CA ALA A 63 6.46 1.63 -2.92
C ALA A 63 6.95 1.41 -4.36
N ILE A 64 7.63 0.30 -4.65
CA ILE A 64 8.07 -0.05 -6.01
C ILE A 64 6.87 -0.31 -6.91
N LYS A 65 5.86 -1.06 -6.43
CA LYS A 65 4.60 -1.30 -7.14
C LYS A 65 3.92 0.03 -7.43
N VAL A 66 3.58 0.86 -6.45
CA VAL A 66 2.93 2.17 -6.71
C VAL A 66 3.75 3.05 -7.67
N ALA A 67 5.09 3.07 -7.54
CA ALA A 67 5.95 3.84 -8.44
C ALA A 67 6.02 3.29 -9.87
N THR A 68 5.74 1.99 -10.08
CA THR A 68 5.79 1.29 -11.38
C THR A 68 4.39 1.12 -11.98
N SER A 69 3.42 0.72 -11.17
CA SER A 69 1.98 0.55 -11.42
C SER A 69 1.24 1.87 -11.62
N GLY A 70 1.81 3.02 -11.24
CA GLY A 70 1.26 4.35 -11.55
C GLY A 70 1.14 4.66 -13.04
N GLY A 71 1.46 3.71 -13.93
CA GLY A 71 1.33 3.81 -15.38
C GLY A 71 0.54 2.72 -16.10
N LEU A 72 0.31 1.51 -15.57
CA LEU A 72 -0.44 0.46 -16.30
C LEU A 72 -0.65 -0.79 -15.42
N ASP A 73 -1.84 -0.93 -14.85
CA ASP A 73 -2.68 -2.15 -14.88
C ASP A 73 -3.78 -1.93 -13.84
N GLY A 74 -4.79 -1.15 -14.23
CA GLY A 74 -6.05 -1.23 -13.53
C GLY A 74 -6.48 -2.69 -13.60
N ALA A 75 -6.73 -3.30 -12.44
CA ALA A 75 -7.37 -4.60 -12.28
C ALA A 75 -8.83 -4.62 -12.83
N THR A 76 -9.08 -3.87 -13.90
CA THR A 76 -10.07 -4.19 -14.93
C THR A 76 -9.36 -4.94 -16.07
N SER A 77 -8.72 -6.07 -15.77
CA SER A 77 -8.77 -7.14 -16.77
C SER A 77 -10.19 -7.67 -16.72
N LEU A 78 -11.06 -7.01 -17.49
CA LEU A 78 -12.29 -7.59 -17.99
C LEU A 78 -11.92 -8.97 -18.53
N SER A 79 -12.17 -9.99 -17.75
CA SER A 79 -12.29 -11.35 -18.26
C SER A 79 -13.64 -11.44 -18.96
N GLU A 80 -13.75 -10.77 -20.11
CA GLU A 80 -14.66 -11.12 -21.19
C GLU A 80 -14.06 -12.36 -21.89
N GLN A 81 -14.43 -13.52 -21.35
CA GLN A 81 -14.35 -14.87 -21.94
C GLN A 81 -14.98 -15.77 -20.87
N VAL A 82 -16.25 -16.18 -20.95
CA VAL A 82 -16.95 -16.90 -22.02
C VAL A 82 -18.46 -16.66 -21.89
#